data_AF-A0A0R0BS18-F1
#
_entry.id   AF-A0A0R0BS18-F1
#
_cell.length_a   1.000
_cell.length_b   1.000
_cell.length_c   1.000
_cell.angle_alpha   90.00
_cell.angle_beta   90.00
_cell.angle_gamma   90.00
#
_symmetry.space_group_name_H-M   'P 1'
#
loop_
_entity.id
_entity.type
_entity.pdbx_description
1 polymer ?
#
loop_
_entity_poly.entity_id
_entity_poly.type
_entity_poly.pdbx_seq_one_letter_code
_entity_poly.pdbx_strand_id
1 'polypeptide(L)'
;MQASPAVTASTPLTSPALAAFIRGIERRALVVAEYQTGEVLVAERAVAVAMRAFVPAAVDQPMSEWPLQFWRLLSSTPQLRQPADEGQWPQDLLHLPGLTDGQRLALLLRIGAGLDEALAAQVLGTEVEAYCQWLAQACPRDHQGQPDAQAWRGLAEAVQARVRELSPERQAQLERLRESLVSTGPQAPQREPAVPVMQAERRERKPPATRSPLGQWLWLLTGAALLAGVAWAWLSSSRESTSAAGTEQPAPAGLEVENPVRSENLQQLELPPPAAPASVEPVVDPAQAALLEQADFLAWVAAGGPLPVDESNEQPRNPAPQAVALAAGVAQAN
;
A
#
# COMPACT_ATOMS: atom_id res chain seq x y z
N MET A 1 -13.26 21.30 50.19
CA MET A 1 -13.93 20.60 49.08
C MET A 1 -13.39 21.16 47.78
N GLN A 2 -12.65 20.36 47.02
CA GLN A 2 -12.59 20.38 45.56
C GLN A 2 -11.70 19.21 45.15
N ALA A 3 -12.34 18.11 44.76
CA ALA A 3 -11.66 16.96 44.20
C ALA A 3 -11.35 17.28 42.73
N SER A 4 -10.07 17.27 42.37
CA SER A 4 -9.62 17.29 40.98
C SER A 4 -10.19 16.05 40.26
N PRO A 5 -10.77 16.18 39.06
CA PRO A 5 -11.20 15.01 38.31
C PRO A 5 -9.97 14.20 37.93
N ALA A 6 -9.95 12.94 38.34
CA ALA A 6 -8.98 11.97 37.86
C ALA A 6 -9.18 11.82 36.35
N VAL A 7 -8.20 12.25 35.57
CA VAL A 7 -8.10 11.89 34.15
C VAL A 7 -7.93 10.37 34.10
N THR A 8 -9.02 9.66 33.84
CA THR A 8 -8.96 8.23 33.53
C THR A 8 -8.13 8.09 32.25
N ALA A 9 -6.90 7.59 32.39
CA ALA A 9 -6.05 7.25 31.26
C ALA A 9 -6.78 6.21 30.42
N SER A 10 -7.36 6.64 29.30
CA SER A 10 -7.96 5.75 28.32
C SER A 10 -6.86 4.86 27.74
N THR A 11 -6.99 3.54 27.88
CA THR A 11 -6.13 2.56 27.20
C THR A 11 -6.07 2.90 25.71
N PRO A 12 -4.91 2.88 25.04
CA PRO A 12 -4.76 3.55 23.74
C PRO A 12 -5.60 2.95 22.60
N LEU A 13 -6.02 1.68 22.69
CA LEU A 13 -6.99 1.07 21.76
C LEU A 13 -8.47 1.33 22.08
N THR A 14 -8.78 2.10 23.12
CA THR A 14 -10.18 2.43 23.47
C THR A 14 -10.82 3.38 22.45
N SER A 15 -10.04 4.06 21.61
CA SER A 15 -10.60 4.86 20.53
C SER A 15 -11.22 3.95 19.46
N PRO A 16 -12.54 4.04 19.20
CA PRO A 16 -13.19 3.23 18.17
C PRO A 16 -12.62 3.51 16.77
N ALA A 17 -12.14 4.74 16.53
CA ALA A 17 -11.50 5.11 15.28
C ALA A 17 -10.16 4.37 15.09
N LEU A 18 -9.33 4.29 16.14
CA LEU A 18 -8.05 3.56 16.06
C LEU A 18 -8.28 2.06 15.86
N ALA A 19 -9.25 1.48 16.57
CA ALA A 19 -9.63 0.08 16.40
C ALA A 19 -10.13 -0.21 14.97
N ALA A 20 -10.94 0.68 14.39
CA ALA A 20 -11.41 0.56 13.00
C ALA A 20 -10.27 0.69 11.98
N PHE A 21 -9.36 1.65 12.19
CA PHE A 21 -8.17 1.81 11.36
C PHE A 21 -7.31 0.54 11.35
N ILE A 22 -7.00 0.00 12.54
CA ILE A 22 -6.19 -1.21 12.66
C ILE A 22 -6.86 -2.40 11.96
N ARG A 23 -8.16 -2.62 12.15
CA ARG A 23 -8.89 -3.68 11.41
C ARG A 23 -8.82 -3.48 9.89
N GLY A 24 -8.84 -2.23 9.44
CA GLY A 24 -8.77 -1.88 8.03
C GLY A 24 -7.39 -2.13 7.39
N ILE A 25 -6.31 -2.15 8.17
CA ILE A 25 -4.93 -2.24 7.66
C ILE A 25 -4.24 -3.58 7.97
N GLU A 26 -4.62 -4.27 9.05
CA GLU A 26 -3.93 -5.47 9.55
C GLU A 26 -3.83 -6.59 8.51
N ARG A 27 -4.88 -6.76 7.70
CA ARG A 27 -4.93 -7.76 6.63
C ARG A 27 -3.90 -7.47 5.54
N ARG A 28 -3.83 -6.22 5.08
CA ARG A 28 -2.85 -5.78 4.07
C ARG A 28 -1.43 -5.87 4.62
N ALA A 29 -1.24 -5.43 5.86
CA ALA A 29 0.05 -5.47 6.54
C ALA A 29 0.62 -6.89 6.62
N LEU A 30 -0.22 -7.87 6.97
CA LEU A 30 0.18 -9.27 7.06
C LEU A 30 0.59 -9.84 5.70
N VAL A 31 -0.18 -9.58 4.64
CA VAL A 31 0.13 -10.09 3.29
C VAL A 31 1.41 -9.45 2.74
N VAL A 32 1.58 -8.14 2.92
CA VAL A 32 2.82 -7.44 2.52
C VAL A 32 4.02 -8.00 3.26
N ALA A 33 3.90 -8.22 4.57
CA ALA A 33 4.98 -8.80 5.36
C ALA A 33 5.29 -10.25 4.96
N GLU A 34 4.27 -11.10 4.75
CA GLU A 34 4.41 -12.50 4.33
C GLU A 34 5.12 -12.62 2.98
N TYR A 35 4.75 -11.77 2.01
CA TYR A 35 5.38 -11.79 0.69
C TYR A 35 6.71 -11.03 0.63
N GLN A 36 7.01 -10.17 1.60
CA GLN A 36 8.34 -9.55 1.70
C GLN A 36 9.38 -10.56 2.21
N THR A 37 9.01 -11.42 3.16
CA THR A 37 9.91 -12.36 3.81
C THR A 37 9.82 -13.79 3.27
N GLY A 38 8.71 -14.13 2.59
CA GLY A 38 8.39 -15.52 2.24
C GLY A 38 8.14 -16.41 3.47
N GLU A 39 8.02 -15.81 4.66
CA GLU A 39 7.93 -16.54 5.93
C GLU A 39 6.78 -16.01 6.78
N VAL A 40 5.83 -16.90 7.05
CA VAL A 40 4.61 -16.67 7.82
C VAL A 40 4.88 -16.13 9.22
N LEU A 41 5.71 -16.84 10.00
CA LEU A 41 5.94 -16.50 11.41
C LEU A 41 6.74 -15.19 11.56
N VAL A 42 7.64 -14.91 10.62
CA VAL A 42 8.41 -13.67 10.59
C VAL A 42 7.50 -12.49 10.29
N ALA A 43 6.60 -12.64 9.32
CA ALA A 43 5.62 -11.63 8.96
C ALA A 43 4.70 -11.27 10.13
N GLU A 44 4.18 -12.28 10.84
CA GLU A 44 3.30 -12.08 12.00
C GLU A 44 3.99 -11.33 13.13
N ARG A 45 5.25 -11.67 13.41
CA ARG A 45 6.07 -10.95 14.40
C ARG A 45 6.29 -9.50 13.97
N ALA A 46 6.59 -9.26 12.69
CA ALA A 46 6.81 -7.92 12.18
C ALA A 46 5.56 -7.03 12.32
N VAL A 47 4.38 -7.56 11.95
CA VAL A 47 3.10 -6.86 12.11
C VAL A 47 2.79 -6.59 13.59
N ALA A 48 3.03 -7.56 14.47
CA ALA A 48 2.83 -7.37 15.91
C ALA A 48 3.72 -6.27 16.49
N VAL A 49 4.99 -6.20 16.08
CA VAL A 49 5.93 -5.13 16.47
C VAL A 49 5.44 -3.78 15.96
N ALA A 50 5.06 -3.69 14.68
CA ALA A 50 4.56 -2.45 14.08
C ALA A 50 3.29 -1.94 14.78
N MET A 51 2.31 -2.82 15.07
CA MET A 51 1.08 -2.45 15.76
C MET A 51 1.36 -1.96 17.18
N ARG A 52 2.24 -2.64 17.94
CA ARG A 52 2.63 -2.22 19.30
C ARG A 52 3.31 -0.86 19.32
N ALA A 53 4.14 -0.56 18.32
CA ALA A 53 4.78 0.74 18.18
C ALA A 53 3.82 1.83 17.71
N PHE A 54 2.85 1.48 16.86
CA PHE A 54 1.90 2.41 16.25
C PHE A 54 0.84 2.91 17.24
N VAL A 55 0.28 2.02 18.07
CA VAL A 55 -0.81 2.35 19.00
C VAL A 55 -0.52 3.57 19.89
N PRO A 56 0.63 3.68 20.59
CA PRO A 56 0.95 4.88 21.35
C PRO A 56 1.24 6.10 20.45
N ALA A 57 1.89 5.90 19.29
CA ALA A 57 2.22 7.00 18.38
C ALA A 57 0.98 7.64 17.72
N ALA A 58 -0.08 6.87 17.52
CA ALA A 58 -1.32 7.32 16.89
C ALA A 58 -2.11 8.31 17.76
N VAL A 59 -1.89 8.32 19.09
CA VAL A 59 -2.59 9.20 20.03
C VAL A 59 -2.26 10.67 19.78
N ASP A 60 -1.00 10.96 19.42
CA ASP A 60 -0.48 12.32 19.25
C ASP A 60 -0.54 12.82 17.80
N GLN A 61 -1.08 12.00 16.87
CA GLN A 61 -1.11 12.31 15.45
C GLN A 61 -2.54 12.41 14.89
N PRO A 62 -2.77 13.32 13.92
CA PRO A 62 -4.05 13.38 13.24
C PRO A 62 -4.31 12.11 12.43
N MET A 63 -5.59 11.73 12.32
CA MET A 63 -6.02 10.48 11.68
C MET A 63 -5.57 10.35 10.21
N SER A 64 -5.34 11.47 9.51
CA SER A 64 -4.81 11.50 8.14
C SER A 64 -3.38 10.97 8.03
N GLU A 65 -2.57 11.09 9.09
CA GLU A 65 -1.15 10.67 9.10
C GLU A 65 -0.98 9.20 9.51
N TRP A 66 -2.04 8.58 10.06
CA TRP A 66 -1.99 7.21 10.56
C TRP A 66 -1.53 6.16 9.53
N PRO A 67 -2.02 6.16 8.27
CA PRO A 67 -1.54 5.21 7.26
C PRO A 67 -0.03 5.33 7.03
N LEU A 68 0.46 6.56 6.81
CA LEU A 68 1.87 6.82 6.55
C LEU A 68 2.74 6.34 7.73
N GLN A 69 2.35 6.69 8.95
CA GLN A 69 3.09 6.31 10.15
C GLN A 69 3.11 4.79 10.36
N PHE A 70 1.97 4.11 10.17
CA PHE A 70 1.91 2.65 10.30
C PHE A 70 2.83 1.95 9.30
N TRP A 71 2.76 2.33 8.01
CA TRP A 71 3.58 1.71 6.98
C TRP A 71 5.07 2.01 7.15
N ARG A 72 5.44 3.19 7.65
CA ARG A 72 6.82 3.51 8.05
C ARG A 72 7.31 2.58 9.16
N LEU A 73 6.52 2.41 10.21
CA LEU A 73 6.86 1.51 11.33
C LEU A 73 7.03 0.07 10.84
N LEU A 74 6.10 -0.43 10.02
CA LEU A 74 6.19 -1.77 9.45
C LEU A 74 7.45 -1.93 8.59
N SER A 75 7.69 -1.03 7.64
CA SER A 75 8.84 -1.05 6.72
C SER A 75 10.19 -0.81 7.42
N SER A 76 10.17 -0.25 8.63
CA SER A 76 11.35 -0.08 9.48
C SER A 76 11.72 -1.33 10.28
N THR A 77 10.83 -2.33 10.31
CA THR A 77 11.02 -3.56 11.08
C THR A 77 12.20 -4.35 10.51
N PRO A 78 13.24 -4.67 11.31
CA PRO A 78 14.47 -5.30 10.82
C PRO A 78 14.24 -6.59 10.04
N GLN A 79 13.23 -7.36 10.44
CA GLN A 79 12.84 -8.63 9.81
C GLN A 79 12.42 -8.47 8.35
N LEU A 80 11.83 -7.33 7.96
CA LEU A 80 11.42 -7.07 6.58
C LEU A 80 12.56 -6.60 5.67
N ARG A 81 13.71 -6.23 6.27
CA ARG A 81 14.90 -5.72 5.57
C ARG A 81 15.99 -6.76 5.42
N GLN A 82 15.80 -7.96 5.97
CA GLN A 82 16.72 -9.07 5.82
C GLN A 82 16.47 -9.78 4.48
N PRO A 83 17.53 -10.31 3.86
CA PRO A 83 17.38 -11.12 2.65
C PRO A 83 16.54 -12.35 2.96
N ALA A 84 15.61 -12.64 2.06
CA ALA A 84 14.63 -13.72 2.20
C ALA A 84 15.11 -15.00 1.47
N ASP A 85 16.35 -15.42 1.72
CA ASP A 85 17.02 -16.49 0.96
C ASP A 85 16.30 -17.84 1.06
N GLU A 86 15.60 -18.10 2.16
CA GLU A 86 14.84 -19.34 2.43
C GLU A 86 13.31 -19.15 2.34
N GLY A 87 12.86 -17.98 1.87
CA GLY A 87 11.45 -17.65 1.78
C GLY A 87 10.68 -18.55 0.80
N GLN A 88 9.39 -18.75 1.07
CA GLN A 88 8.49 -19.55 0.24
C GLN A 88 7.39 -18.66 -0.33
N TRP A 89 7.28 -18.65 -1.66
CA TRP A 89 6.23 -17.92 -2.37
C TRP A 89 5.32 -18.88 -3.15
N PRO A 90 4.01 -18.59 -3.24
CA PRO A 90 3.10 -19.29 -4.14
C PRO A 90 3.56 -19.24 -5.60
N GLN A 91 3.11 -20.20 -6.41
CA GLN A 91 3.49 -20.29 -7.83
C GLN A 91 3.14 -19.02 -8.62
N ASP A 92 2.01 -18.39 -8.32
CA ASP A 92 1.55 -17.17 -8.98
C ASP A 92 2.41 -15.92 -8.65
N LEU A 93 3.33 -16.05 -7.68
CA LEU A 93 4.17 -14.97 -7.16
C LEU A 93 5.67 -15.30 -7.25
N LEU A 94 6.07 -16.24 -8.10
CA LEU A 94 7.48 -16.62 -8.31
C LEU A 94 8.37 -15.50 -8.85
N HIS A 95 7.77 -14.40 -9.32
CA HIS A 95 8.50 -13.18 -9.69
C HIS A 95 9.14 -12.49 -8.47
N LEU A 96 8.51 -12.55 -7.29
CA LEU A 96 8.96 -11.84 -6.09
C LEU A 96 10.36 -12.24 -5.59
N PRO A 97 10.74 -13.52 -5.47
CA PRO A 97 12.09 -13.90 -5.01
C PRO A 97 13.22 -13.44 -5.94
N GLY A 98 12.94 -13.16 -7.22
CA GLY A 98 13.94 -12.63 -8.16
C GLY A 98 14.28 -11.16 -7.96
N LEU A 99 13.53 -10.44 -7.12
CA LEU A 99 13.70 -9.02 -6.85
C LEU A 99 14.62 -8.79 -5.65
N THR A 100 15.36 -7.68 -5.67
CA THR A 100 16.03 -7.19 -4.45
C THR A 100 15.00 -6.88 -3.35
N ASP A 101 15.39 -6.96 -2.09
CA ASP A 101 14.47 -6.74 -0.97
C ASP A 101 13.77 -5.37 -1.01
N GLY A 102 14.49 -4.34 -1.47
CA GLY A 102 13.94 -2.98 -1.64
C GLY A 102 12.92 -2.90 -2.79
N GLN A 103 13.23 -3.50 -3.94
CA GLN A 103 12.30 -3.56 -5.09
C GLN A 103 11.05 -4.38 -4.75
N ARG A 104 11.22 -5.52 -4.07
CA ARG A 104 10.11 -6.37 -3.60
C ARG A 104 9.20 -5.61 -2.65
N LEU A 105 9.78 -4.90 -1.68
CA LEU A 105 8.98 -4.10 -0.75
C LEU A 105 8.27 -2.94 -1.44
N ALA A 106 8.95 -2.21 -2.33
CA ALA A 106 8.34 -1.13 -3.11
C ALA A 106 7.14 -1.63 -3.93
N LEU A 107 7.31 -2.76 -4.62
CA LEU A 107 6.25 -3.42 -5.37
C LEU A 107 5.06 -3.80 -4.46
N LEU A 108 5.32 -4.44 -3.32
CA LEU A 108 4.27 -4.86 -2.38
C LEU A 108 3.56 -3.67 -1.71
N LEU A 109 4.24 -2.55 -1.49
CA LEU A 109 3.58 -1.32 -1.04
C LEU A 109 2.61 -0.77 -2.10
N ARG A 110 2.99 -0.85 -3.39
CA ARG A 110 2.11 -0.44 -4.48
C ARG A 110 0.89 -1.35 -4.61
N ILE A 111 1.10 -2.66 -4.72
CA ILE A 111 0.03 -3.62 -5.10
C ILE A 111 -0.66 -4.27 -3.92
N GLY A 112 -0.01 -4.42 -2.77
CA GLY A 112 -0.57 -5.08 -1.58
C GLY A 112 -1.09 -4.08 -0.56
N ALA A 113 -0.30 -3.06 -0.24
CA ALA A 113 -0.73 -1.98 0.65
C ALA A 113 -1.68 -0.98 -0.03
N GLY A 114 -1.60 -0.87 -1.37
CA GLY A 114 -2.44 0.01 -2.17
C GLY A 114 -2.03 1.48 -2.10
N LEU A 115 -0.77 1.75 -1.78
CA LEU A 115 -0.27 3.12 -1.64
C LEU A 115 0.02 3.71 -3.02
N ASP A 116 -0.18 5.02 -3.14
CA ASP A 116 0.34 5.77 -4.29
C ASP A 116 1.86 5.91 -4.20
N GLU A 117 2.48 6.35 -5.29
CA GLU A 117 3.93 6.43 -5.44
C GLU A 117 4.56 7.44 -4.47
N ALA A 118 3.90 8.58 -4.24
CA ALA A 118 4.41 9.62 -3.36
C ALA A 118 4.39 9.18 -1.90
N LEU A 119 3.32 8.54 -1.47
CA LEU A 119 3.18 8.03 -0.11
C LEU A 119 4.07 6.81 0.13
N ALA A 120 4.21 5.91 -0.85
CA ALA A 120 5.13 4.77 -0.74
C ALA A 120 6.60 5.22 -0.69
N ALA A 121 7.01 6.20 -1.48
CA ALA A 121 8.34 6.80 -1.41
C ALA A 121 8.59 7.43 -0.01
N GLN A 122 7.61 8.15 0.53
CA GLN A 122 7.67 8.69 1.89
C GLN A 122 7.73 7.62 2.99
N VAL A 123 7.14 6.45 2.77
CA VAL A 123 7.24 5.30 3.69
C VAL A 123 8.65 4.73 3.70
N LEU A 124 9.26 4.58 2.52
CA LEU A 124 10.62 4.03 2.38
C LEU A 124 11.72 5.05 2.70
N GLY A 125 11.37 6.34 2.78
CA GLY A 125 12.34 7.41 3.02
C GLY A 125 13.20 7.71 1.79
N THR A 126 12.61 7.58 0.60
CA THR A 126 13.28 7.79 -0.69
C THR A 126 12.59 8.89 -1.48
N GLU A 127 13.29 9.44 -2.47
CA GLU A 127 12.68 10.33 -3.46
C GLU A 127 11.67 9.57 -4.33
N VAL A 128 10.64 10.28 -4.81
CA VAL A 128 9.58 9.68 -5.65
C VAL A 128 10.17 9.10 -6.94
N GLU A 129 11.10 9.81 -7.58
CA GLU A 129 11.76 9.33 -8.81
C GLU A 129 12.56 8.04 -8.59
N ALA A 130 13.29 7.95 -7.48
CA ALA A 130 14.02 6.74 -7.10
C ALA A 130 13.07 5.56 -6.83
N TYR A 131 11.94 5.84 -6.17
CA TYR A 131 10.89 4.85 -5.96
C TYR A 131 10.29 4.35 -7.29
N CYS A 132 9.93 5.25 -8.20
CA CYS A 132 9.40 4.88 -9.52
C CYS A 132 10.42 4.07 -10.33
N GLN A 133 11.71 4.37 -10.20
CA GLN A 133 12.77 3.59 -10.83
C GLN A 133 12.85 2.17 -10.27
N TRP A 134 12.77 2.00 -8.94
CA TRP A 134 12.70 0.66 -8.32
C TRP A 134 11.44 -0.10 -8.75
N LEU A 135 10.30 0.58 -8.84
CA LEU A 135 9.06 -0.03 -9.30
C LEU A 135 9.17 -0.50 -10.75
N ALA A 136 9.75 0.31 -11.63
CA ALA A 136 9.98 -0.05 -13.04
C ALA A 136 10.97 -1.21 -13.21
N GLN A 137 11.96 -1.32 -12.32
CA GLN A 137 12.86 -2.48 -12.27
C GLN A 137 12.17 -3.73 -11.70
N ALA A 138 11.19 -3.54 -10.82
CA ALA A 138 10.41 -4.61 -10.20
C ALA A 138 9.27 -5.13 -11.09
N CYS A 139 8.89 -4.43 -12.16
CA CYS A 139 7.85 -4.89 -13.08
C CYS A 139 8.27 -6.17 -13.82
N PRO A 140 7.39 -7.17 -13.94
CA PRO A 140 7.61 -8.33 -14.80
C PRO A 140 7.92 -7.91 -16.24
N ARG A 141 8.79 -8.68 -16.89
CA ARG A 141 9.19 -8.46 -18.28
C ARG A 141 8.90 -9.70 -19.11
N ASP A 142 8.54 -9.49 -20.37
CA ASP A 142 8.34 -10.56 -21.32
C ASP A 142 9.68 -11.14 -21.82
N HIS A 143 9.59 -12.13 -22.71
CA HIS A 143 10.75 -12.76 -23.34
C HIS A 143 11.60 -11.79 -24.21
N GLN A 144 11.05 -10.63 -24.59
CA GLN A 144 11.73 -9.57 -25.34
C GLN A 144 12.35 -8.52 -24.41
N GLY A 145 12.20 -8.69 -23.09
CA GLY A 145 12.68 -7.75 -22.07
C GLY A 145 11.80 -6.50 -21.92
N GLN A 146 10.63 -6.44 -22.57
CA GLN A 146 9.69 -5.33 -22.46
C GLN A 146 8.78 -5.52 -21.23
N PRO A 147 8.24 -4.43 -20.65
CA PRO A 147 7.29 -4.54 -19.53
C PRO A 147 6.06 -5.38 -19.91
N ASP A 148 5.77 -6.43 -19.14
CA ASP A 148 4.62 -7.30 -19.34
C ASP A 148 3.43 -6.84 -18.49
N ALA A 149 2.46 -6.19 -19.15
CA ALA A 149 1.26 -5.68 -18.50
C ALA A 149 0.33 -6.80 -18.00
N GLN A 150 0.30 -7.97 -18.63
CA GLN A 150 -0.54 -9.09 -18.20
C GLN A 150 0.04 -9.75 -16.96
N ALA A 151 1.35 -10.03 -16.95
CA ALA A 151 2.03 -10.56 -15.77
C ALA A 151 1.95 -9.60 -14.58
N TRP A 152 2.07 -8.28 -14.83
CA TRP A 152 1.83 -7.27 -13.80
C TRP A 152 0.43 -7.35 -13.19
N ARG A 153 -0.62 -7.41 -14.03
CA ARG A 153 -2.01 -7.53 -13.55
C ARG A 153 -2.22 -8.82 -12.77
N GLY A 154 -1.75 -9.95 -13.29
CA GLY A 154 -1.85 -11.25 -12.61
C GLY A 154 -1.20 -11.24 -11.23
N LEU A 155 -0.01 -10.64 -11.10
CA LEU A 155 0.67 -10.46 -9.82
C LEU A 155 -0.16 -9.60 -8.86
N ALA A 156 -0.66 -8.45 -9.31
CA ALA A 156 -1.48 -7.56 -8.49
C ALA A 156 -2.79 -8.23 -8.04
N GLU A 157 -3.45 -8.94 -8.95
CA GLU A 157 -4.67 -9.72 -8.67
C GLU A 157 -4.40 -10.83 -7.65
N ALA A 158 -3.32 -11.59 -7.80
CA ALA A 158 -2.95 -12.65 -6.85
C ALA A 158 -2.68 -12.09 -5.43
N VAL A 159 -1.99 -10.95 -5.33
CA VAL A 159 -1.78 -10.29 -4.03
C VAL A 159 -3.09 -9.77 -3.45
N GLN A 160 -3.93 -9.12 -4.26
CA GLN A 160 -5.22 -8.59 -3.80
C GLN A 160 -6.22 -9.68 -3.42
N ALA A 161 -6.24 -10.79 -4.15
CA ALA A 161 -7.01 -11.98 -3.80
C ALA A 161 -6.58 -12.50 -2.43
N ARG A 162 -5.27 -12.62 -2.17
CA ARG A 162 -4.76 -13.03 -0.85
C ARG A 162 -5.19 -12.09 0.28
N VAL A 163 -5.17 -10.77 0.04
CA VAL A 163 -5.66 -9.78 1.03
C VAL A 163 -7.15 -10.01 1.34
N ARG A 164 -7.97 -10.30 0.31
CA ARG A 164 -9.42 -10.53 0.43
C ARG A 164 -9.76 -11.91 1.01
N GLU A 165 -8.92 -12.90 0.79
CA GLU A 165 -9.16 -14.31 1.12
C GLU A 165 -8.11 -14.83 2.13
N LEU A 166 -8.01 -14.15 3.26
CA LEU A 166 -7.21 -14.66 4.38
C LEU A 166 -7.91 -15.86 5.01
N SER A 167 -7.16 -16.91 5.33
CA SER A 167 -7.72 -18.10 5.99
C SER A 167 -8.29 -17.75 7.37
N PRO A 168 -9.32 -18.47 7.85
CA PRO A 168 -9.96 -18.19 9.14
C PRO A 168 -8.98 -18.26 10.32
N GLU A 169 -7.98 -19.16 10.25
CA GLU A 169 -6.93 -19.27 11.27
C GLU A 169 -6.10 -17.99 11.39
N ARG A 170 -5.75 -17.37 10.25
CA ARG A 170 -5.00 -16.11 10.23
C ARG A 170 -5.85 -14.93 10.71
N GLN A 171 -7.14 -14.93 10.38
CA GLN A 171 -8.07 -13.93 10.90
C GLN A 171 -8.18 -14.01 12.44
N ALA A 172 -8.37 -15.22 12.98
CA ALA A 172 -8.42 -15.45 14.43
C ALA A 172 -7.09 -15.09 15.12
N GLN A 173 -5.97 -15.18 14.42
CA GLN A 173 -4.67 -14.74 14.94
C GLN A 173 -4.54 -13.22 15.00
N LEU A 174 -5.01 -12.49 13.99
CA LEU A 174 -5.07 -11.02 14.01
C LEU A 174 -6.00 -10.51 15.13
N GLU A 175 -7.12 -11.19 15.35
CA GLU A 175 -8.01 -10.92 16.48
C GLU A 175 -7.30 -11.07 17.83
N ARG A 176 -6.64 -12.21 18.07
CA ARG A 176 -5.82 -12.44 19.28
C ARG A 176 -4.72 -11.39 19.44
N LEU A 177 -4.08 -10.99 18.34
CA LEU A 177 -3.07 -9.93 18.37
C LEU A 177 -3.69 -8.60 18.82
N ARG A 178 -4.84 -8.21 18.29
CA ARG A 178 -5.55 -7.00 18.73
C ARG A 178 -5.96 -7.06 20.20
N GLU A 179 -6.49 -8.18 20.67
CA GLU A 179 -6.83 -8.37 22.09
C GLU A 179 -5.61 -8.22 23.00
N SER A 180 -4.45 -8.71 22.56
CA SER A 180 -3.19 -8.55 23.30
C SER A 180 -2.74 -7.09 23.39
N LEU A 181 -3.02 -6.27 22.37
CA LEU A 181 -2.71 -4.83 22.36
C LEU A 181 -3.62 -4.04 23.31
N VAL A 182 -4.86 -4.50 23.52
CA VAL A 182 -5.80 -3.88 24.49
C VAL A 182 -5.38 -4.24 25.91
N SER A 183 -4.98 -5.50 26.13
CA SER A 183 -4.62 -6.03 27.45
C SER A 183 -3.24 -5.54 27.92
N THR A 184 -2.32 -5.33 26.98
CA THR A 184 -1.00 -4.76 27.25
C THR A 184 -1.14 -3.24 27.24
N GLY A 185 -1.62 -2.65 28.33
CA GLY A 185 -1.47 -1.20 28.60
C GLY A 185 0.00 -0.78 28.50
N PRO A 186 0.33 0.53 28.48
CA PRO A 186 1.66 1.04 28.14
C PRO A 186 2.74 0.41 29.02
N GLN A 187 3.32 -0.68 28.55
CA GLN A 187 4.48 -1.28 29.17
C GLN A 187 5.68 -0.50 28.63
N ALA A 188 6.30 0.26 29.54
CA ALA A 188 7.71 0.57 29.41
C ALA A 188 8.45 -0.74 29.06
N PRO A 189 9.43 -0.72 28.15
CA PRO A 189 10.06 -1.92 27.62
C PRO A 189 10.46 -2.81 28.80
N GLN A 190 9.74 -3.92 28.98
CA GLN A 190 10.14 -4.93 29.94
C GLN A 190 11.43 -5.51 29.38
N ARG A 191 12.53 -5.00 29.93
CA ARG A 191 13.84 -5.64 29.89
C ARG A 191 13.57 -7.06 30.38
N GLU A 192 13.60 -7.99 29.43
CA GLU A 192 13.58 -9.42 29.69
C GLU A 192 14.53 -9.66 30.87
N PRO A 193 14.07 -10.30 31.98
CA PRO A 193 14.95 -10.57 33.10
C PRO A 193 16.11 -11.38 32.56
N ALA A 194 17.28 -10.77 32.55
CA ALA A 194 18.51 -11.41 32.15
C ALA A 194 18.62 -12.70 32.97
N VAL A 195 18.45 -13.83 32.29
CA VAL A 195 18.87 -15.13 32.78
C VAL A 195 20.31 -14.92 33.26
N PRO A 196 20.67 -15.34 34.49
CA PRO A 196 22.03 -15.13 34.99
C PRO A 196 22.97 -15.92 34.07
N VAL A 197 23.56 -15.23 33.11
CA VAL A 197 24.67 -15.73 32.32
C VAL A 197 25.79 -15.92 33.32
N MET A 198 26.00 -17.19 33.65
CA MET A 198 27.17 -17.69 34.36
C MET A 198 28.39 -16.97 33.79
N GLN A 199 29.09 -16.24 34.67
CA GLN A 199 30.22 -15.40 34.33
C GLN A 199 31.29 -16.24 33.64
N ALA A 200 31.26 -16.27 32.31
CA ALA A 200 32.37 -16.74 31.52
C ALA A 200 33.48 -15.70 31.64
N GLU A 201 34.63 -16.17 32.08
CA GLU A 201 35.82 -15.40 32.41
C GLU A 201 36.08 -14.27 31.40
N ARG A 202 36.22 -13.07 31.97
CA ARG A 202 36.64 -11.85 31.32
C ARG A 202 38.07 -12.02 30.78
N ARG A 203 38.21 -12.63 29.61
CA ARG A 203 39.44 -12.54 28.83
C ARG A 203 39.53 -11.15 28.23
N GLU A 204 40.45 -10.36 28.76
CA GLU A 204 40.85 -9.04 28.26
C GLU A 204 41.09 -9.09 26.75
N ARG A 205 40.21 -8.44 25.98
CA ARG A 205 40.45 -8.15 24.57
C ARG A 205 41.27 -6.87 24.48
N LYS A 206 42.52 -7.01 23.99
CA LYS A 206 43.41 -5.91 23.58
C LYS A 206 42.69 -4.98 22.57
N PRO A 207 42.91 -3.65 22.63
CA PRO A 207 42.30 -2.72 21.68
C PRO A 207 42.86 -2.94 20.25
N PRO A 208 42.07 -2.68 19.19
CA PRO A 208 42.51 -2.87 17.82
C PRO A 208 43.54 -1.82 17.40
N ALA A 209 44.56 -2.29 16.68
CA ALA A 209 45.61 -1.48 16.09
C ALA A 209 45.06 -0.50 15.05
N THR A 210 45.65 0.69 15.05
CA THR A 210 45.40 1.80 14.11
C THR A 210 45.64 1.35 12.67
N ARG A 211 44.62 1.49 11.81
CA ARG A 211 44.67 1.16 10.38
C ARG A 211 45.65 2.09 9.65
N SER A 212 46.57 1.53 8.87
CA SER A 212 47.55 2.29 8.11
C SER A 212 46.92 2.97 6.87
N PRO A 213 47.42 4.13 6.44
CA PRO A 213 46.84 4.93 5.35
C PRO A 213 47.02 4.32 3.95
N LEU A 214 47.77 3.22 3.80
CA LEU A 214 47.95 2.54 2.51
C LEU A 214 46.71 1.77 2.04
N GLY A 215 45.87 1.29 2.97
CA GLY A 215 44.63 0.59 2.62
C GLY A 215 43.55 1.50 2.03
N GLN A 216 43.53 2.78 2.42
CA GLN A 216 42.57 3.76 1.90
C GLN A 216 42.90 4.17 0.45
N TRP A 217 44.18 4.25 0.10
CA TRP A 217 44.60 4.54 -1.27
C TRP A 217 44.27 3.42 -2.25
N LEU A 218 44.33 2.17 -1.80
CA LEU A 218 43.93 1.03 -2.63
C LEU A 218 42.43 1.06 -2.92
N TRP A 219 41.59 1.38 -1.93
CA TRP A 219 40.13 1.52 -2.10
C TRP A 219 39.73 2.66 -3.05
N LEU A 220 40.46 3.78 -3.04
CA LEU A 220 40.21 4.89 -3.96
C LEU A 220 40.55 4.53 -5.42
N LEU A 221 41.63 3.78 -5.64
CA LEU A 221 42.01 3.31 -6.97
C LEU A 221 41.00 2.28 -7.53
N THR A 222 40.49 1.37 -6.70
CA THR A 222 39.43 0.42 -7.13
C THR A 222 38.12 1.15 -7.45
N GLY A 223 37.76 2.17 -6.67
CA GLY A 223 36.58 3.00 -6.94
C GLY A 223 36.68 3.77 -8.26
N ALA A 224 37.85 4.34 -8.57
CA ALA A 224 38.08 5.04 -9.83
C ALA A 224 38.03 4.10 -11.06
N ALA A 225 38.53 2.88 -10.94
CA ALA A 225 38.47 1.87 -12.01
C ALA A 225 37.03 1.39 -12.29
N LEU A 226 36.21 1.23 -11.25
CA LEU A 226 34.79 0.86 -11.40
C LEU A 226 33.98 1.99 -12.07
N LEU A 227 34.23 3.24 -11.70
CA LEU A 227 33.55 4.38 -12.33
C LEU A 227 33.94 4.55 -13.81
N ALA A 228 35.19 4.27 -14.18
CA ALA A 228 35.63 4.27 -15.57
C ALA A 228 34.95 3.14 -16.39
N GLY A 229 34.74 1.96 -15.79
CA GLY A 229 34.02 0.85 -16.44
C GLY A 229 32.55 1.15 -16.71
N VAL A 230 31.86 1.77 -15.75
CA VAL A 230 30.44 2.17 -15.90
C VAL A 230 30.28 3.27 -16.95
N ALA A 231 31.19 4.25 -16.98
CA ALA A 231 31.17 5.31 -17.99
C ALA A 231 31.42 4.78 -19.41
N TRP A 232 32.28 3.76 -19.57
CA TRP A 232 32.55 3.14 -20.87
C TRP A 232 31.36 2.32 -21.40
N ALA A 233 30.69 1.57 -20.52
CA ALA A 233 29.50 0.79 -20.89
C ALA A 233 28.32 1.68 -21.33
N TRP A 234 28.15 2.84 -20.69
CA TRP A 234 27.15 3.85 -21.08
C TRP A 234 27.43 4.49 -22.45
N LEU A 235 28.72 4.66 -22.79
CA LEU A 235 29.12 5.25 -24.07
C LEU A 235 29.06 4.23 -25.23
N SER A 236 29.27 2.94 -24.97
CA SER A 236 29.12 1.88 -25.97
C SER A 236 27.66 1.57 -26.29
N SER A 237 26.78 1.56 -25.29
CA SER A 237 25.33 1.35 -25.51
C SER A 237 24.69 2.48 -26.32
N SER A 238 25.27 3.69 -26.28
CA SER A 238 24.80 4.84 -27.06
C SER A 238 25.18 4.77 -28.55
N ARG A 239 26.07 3.85 -28.95
CA ARG A 239 26.55 3.70 -30.33
C ARG A 239 25.87 2.59 -31.12
N GLU A 240 25.07 1.74 -30.47
CA GLU A 240 24.44 0.57 -31.11
C GLU A 240 23.00 0.84 -31.60
N SER A 241 22.45 2.03 -31.33
CA SER A 241 21.13 2.45 -31.80
C SER A 241 21.13 2.98 -33.24
N THR A 242 21.79 2.31 -34.19
CA THR A 242 21.53 2.52 -35.62
C THR A 242 21.92 1.26 -36.39
N SER A 243 20.97 0.34 -36.56
CA SER A 243 20.79 -0.51 -37.76
C SER A 243 20.06 -1.80 -37.40
N ALA A 244 18.77 -1.90 -37.75
CA ALA A 244 18.22 -3.05 -38.45
C ALA A 244 16.75 -2.78 -38.80
N ALA A 245 16.52 -2.49 -40.06
CA ALA A 245 15.20 -2.53 -40.69
C ALA A 245 14.79 -3.99 -40.97
N GLY A 246 13.49 -4.27 -40.79
CA GLY A 246 12.74 -5.31 -41.50
C GLY A 246 12.88 -6.75 -40.98
N THR A 247 11.77 -7.35 -40.55
CA THR A 247 10.92 -8.21 -41.41
C THR A 247 9.73 -8.71 -40.58
N GLU A 248 8.51 -8.32 -40.98
CA GLU A 248 7.25 -8.89 -40.51
C GLU A 248 7.11 -10.34 -40.97
N GLN A 249 6.66 -11.24 -40.09
CA GLN A 249 6.09 -12.51 -40.50
C GLN A 249 4.92 -12.90 -39.58
N PRO A 250 3.77 -13.36 -40.12
CA PRO A 250 2.50 -13.39 -39.42
C PRO A 250 2.28 -14.66 -38.57
N ALA A 251 1.46 -14.50 -37.54
CA ALA A 251 1.06 -15.52 -36.56
C ALA A 251 0.06 -16.55 -37.13
N PRO A 252 0.05 -17.81 -36.64
CA PRO A 252 -1.06 -18.72 -36.86
C PRO A 252 -2.21 -18.49 -35.86
N ALA A 253 -3.42 -18.56 -36.40
CA ALA A 253 -4.70 -18.34 -35.75
C ALA A 253 -5.03 -19.37 -34.66
N GLY A 254 -5.69 -18.92 -33.58
CA GLY A 254 -6.22 -19.78 -32.53
C GLY A 254 -7.26 -19.08 -31.63
N LEU A 255 -8.53 -19.35 -31.95
CA LEU A 255 -9.73 -19.37 -31.08
C LEU A 255 -10.16 -18.05 -30.41
N GLU A 256 -11.09 -17.36 -31.10
CA GLU A 256 -11.94 -16.29 -30.56
C GLU A 256 -12.81 -16.81 -29.40
N VAL A 257 -12.56 -16.26 -28.20
CA VAL A 257 -13.56 -16.19 -27.14
C VAL A 257 -14.33 -14.89 -27.35
N GLU A 258 -15.64 -15.00 -27.55
CA GLU A 258 -16.56 -13.90 -27.79
C GLU A 258 -16.57 -12.96 -26.57
N ASN A 259 -15.76 -11.90 -26.64
CA ASN A 259 -15.71 -10.83 -25.66
C ASN A 259 -16.46 -9.62 -26.28
N PRO A 260 -17.54 -9.10 -25.68
CA PRO A 260 -18.35 -8.05 -26.31
C PRO A 260 -17.67 -6.68 -26.36
N VAL A 261 -16.37 -6.59 -26.02
CA VAL A 261 -15.58 -5.38 -26.16
C VAL A 261 -15.00 -5.31 -27.58
N ARG A 262 -15.63 -4.50 -28.44
CA ARG A 262 -15.05 -4.09 -29.73
C ARG A 262 -13.72 -3.38 -29.46
N SER A 263 -12.62 -4.05 -29.72
CA SER A 263 -11.30 -3.43 -29.79
C SER A 263 -11.09 -2.93 -31.22
N GLU A 264 -11.25 -1.63 -31.44
CA GLU A 264 -10.83 -1.00 -32.67
C GLU A 264 -9.30 -0.84 -32.63
N ASN A 265 -8.62 -1.41 -33.62
CA ASN A 265 -7.18 -1.24 -33.80
C ASN A 265 -6.96 0.21 -34.26
N LEU A 266 -6.41 1.05 -33.39
CA LEU A 266 -6.02 2.42 -33.74
C LEU A 266 -4.95 2.33 -34.83
N GLN A 267 -5.38 2.51 -36.08
CA GLN A 267 -4.47 2.83 -37.17
C GLN A 267 -3.65 4.03 -36.71
N GLN A 268 -2.34 3.86 -36.74
CA GLN A 268 -1.38 4.89 -36.35
C GLN A 268 -1.53 6.05 -37.34
N LEU A 269 -2.45 6.96 -37.02
CA LEU A 269 -2.62 8.22 -37.72
C LEU A 269 -1.33 8.99 -37.51
N GLU A 270 -0.55 9.08 -38.57
CA GLU A 270 0.66 9.88 -38.64
C GLU A 270 0.27 11.34 -38.41
N LEU A 271 0.35 11.76 -37.15
CA LEU A 271 0.00 13.10 -36.73
C LEU A 271 1.04 14.08 -37.31
N PRO A 272 0.60 15.15 -38.00
CA PRO A 272 1.49 16.24 -38.37
C PRO A 272 2.22 16.78 -37.14
N PRO A 273 3.45 17.31 -37.28
CA PRO A 273 4.20 17.85 -36.16
C PRO A 273 3.39 18.92 -35.41
N PRO A 274 3.50 18.99 -34.07
CA PRO A 274 2.66 19.87 -33.26
C PRO A 274 2.84 21.32 -33.70
N ALA A 275 1.78 21.91 -34.23
CA ALA A 275 1.70 23.35 -34.40
C ALA A 275 1.76 24.01 -33.01
N ALA A 276 2.41 25.17 -32.92
CA ALA A 276 2.49 25.96 -31.70
C ALA A 276 1.09 26.13 -31.07
N PRO A 277 0.98 26.12 -29.73
CA PRO A 277 -0.32 26.17 -29.05
C PRO A 277 -1.02 27.48 -29.42
N ALA A 278 -1.97 27.40 -30.35
CA ALA A 278 -2.96 28.43 -30.50
C ALA A 278 -3.80 28.38 -29.23
N SER A 279 -3.91 29.50 -28.53
CA SER A 279 -4.87 29.67 -27.45
C SER A 279 -6.26 29.49 -28.05
N VAL A 280 -6.77 28.25 -27.98
CA VAL A 280 -8.17 27.96 -28.31
C VAL A 280 -8.97 28.47 -27.13
N GLU A 281 -9.39 29.73 -27.20
CA GLU A 281 -10.53 30.14 -26.39
C GLU A 281 -11.72 29.28 -26.83
N PRO A 282 -12.39 28.58 -25.90
CA PRO A 282 -13.59 27.85 -26.24
C PRO A 282 -14.62 28.88 -26.68
N VAL A 283 -14.91 28.93 -27.98
CA VAL A 283 -16.08 29.63 -28.51
C VAL A 283 -17.29 28.82 -28.05
N VAL A 284 -17.72 29.06 -26.82
CA VAL A 284 -18.98 28.58 -26.31
C VAL A 284 -20.06 29.43 -26.96
N ASP A 285 -20.85 28.81 -27.84
CA ASP A 285 -22.07 29.41 -28.35
C ASP A 285 -22.95 29.84 -27.15
N PRO A 286 -23.33 31.12 -27.02
CA PRO A 286 -24.08 31.60 -25.85
C PRO A 286 -25.43 30.89 -25.67
N ALA A 287 -25.99 30.29 -26.73
CA ALA A 287 -27.18 29.46 -26.64
C ALA A 287 -26.94 28.13 -25.90
N GLN A 288 -25.69 27.65 -25.87
CA GLN A 288 -25.30 26.34 -25.30
C GLN A 288 -24.67 26.48 -23.90
N ALA A 289 -24.34 27.70 -23.47
CA ALA A 289 -23.81 27.98 -22.13
C ALA A 289 -24.76 27.50 -21.01
N ALA A 290 -26.07 27.68 -21.20
CA ALA A 290 -27.09 27.21 -20.25
C ALA A 290 -27.18 25.67 -20.16
N LEU A 291 -26.82 24.95 -21.24
CA LEU A 291 -26.80 23.48 -21.24
C LEU A 291 -25.58 22.93 -20.51
N LEU A 292 -24.44 23.63 -20.58
CA LEU A 292 -23.21 23.24 -19.89
C LEU A 292 -23.37 23.30 -18.37
N GLU A 293 -24.08 24.30 -17.84
CA GLU A 293 -24.40 24.35 -16.39
C GLU A 293 -25.27 23.19 -15.93
N GLN A 294 -26.06 22.60 -16.82
CA GLN A 294 -26.97 21.49 -16.53
C GLN A 294 -26.41 20.14 -16.99
N ALA A 295 -25.16 20.08 -17.48
CA ALA A 295 -24.59 18.87 -18.08
C ALA A 295 -24.56 17.70 -17.08
N ASP A 296 -24.19 17.94 -15.82
CA ASP A 296 -24.20 16.93 -14.76
C ASP A 296 -25.61 16.40 -14.46
N PHE A 297 -26.61 17.30 -14.43
CA PHE A 297 -27.99 16.91 -14.21
C PHE A 297 -28.55 16.09 -15.38
N LEU A 298 -28.27 16.50 -16.62
CA LEU A 298 -28.69 15.78 -17.83
C LEU A 298 -27.99 14.41 -17.94
N ALA A 299 -26.72 14.32 -17.55
CA ALA A 299 -26.00 13.05 -17.48
C ALA A 299 -26.64 12.10 -16.45
N TRP A 300 -27.07 12.63 -15.30
CA TRP A 300 -27.77 11.86 -14.27
C TRP A 300 -29.16 11.38 -14.71
N VAL A 301 -29.94 12.24 -15.40
CA VAL A 301 -31.25 11.87 -15.98
C VAL A 301 -31.09 10.82 -17.08
N ALA A 302 -30.10 10.99 -17.97
CA ALA A 302 -29.81 10.02 -19.04
C ALA A 302 -29.36 8.65 -18.50
N ALA A 303 -28.68 8.64 -17.34
CA ALA A 303 -28.28 7.42 -16.65
C ALA A 303 -29.45 6.70 -15.92
N GLY A 304 -30.68 7.26 -15.96
CA GLY A 304 -31.84 6.67 -15.32
C GLY A 304 -31.79 6.72 -13.78
N GLY A 305 -31.17 7.76 -13.22
CA GLY A 305 -31.08 7.95 -11.77
C GLY A 305 -32.46 7.93 -11.09
N PRO A 306 -32.62 7.27 -9.92
CA PRO A 306 -33.90 7.21 -9.24
C PRO A 306 -34.34 8.61 -8.82
N LEU A 307 -35.57 9.00 -9.19
CA LEU A 307 -36.15 10.27 -8.77
C LEU A 307 -36.18 10.33 -7.23
N PRO A 308 -35.74 11.45 -6.62
CA PRO A 308 -35.88 11.63 -5.19
C PRO A 308 -37.36 11.49 -4.78
N VAL A 309 -37.59 10.83 -3.64
CA VAL A 309 -38.92 10.60 -3.10
C VAL A 309 -39.64 11.94 -2.93
N ASP A 310 -40.84 12.06 -3.48
CA ASP A 310 -41.67 13.26 -3.35
C ASP A 310 -42.13 13.44 -1.90
N GLU A 311 -41.44 14.31 -1.15
CA GLU A 311 -41.73 14.66 0.24
C GLU A 311 -43.04 15.48 0.39
N SER A 312 -43.74 15.76 -0.71
CA SER A 312 -45.01 16.50 -0.74
C SER A 312 -46.22 15.65 -0.28
N ASN A 313 -46.06 14.34 -0.13
CA ASN A 313 -47.10 13.50 0.46
C ASN A 313 -47.05 13.61 1.98
N GLU A 314 -48.17 14.03 2.59
CA GLU A 314 -48.34 14.12 4.04
C GLU A 314 -47.83 12.84 4.74
N GLN A 315 -46.72 12.98 5.47
CA GLN A 315 -46.27 11.98 6.41
C GLN A 315 -47.46 11.62 7.33
N PRO A 316 -47.85 10.34 7.46
CA PRO A 316 -48.90 9.96 8.38
C PRO A 316 -48.50 10.44 9.77
N ARG A 317 -49.18 11.46 10.29
CA ARG A 317 -49.00 11.92 11.67
C ARG A 317 -49.27 10.72 12.57
N ASN A 318 -48.22 10.25 13.24
CA ASN A 318 -48.33 9.36 14.37
C ASN A 318 -49.44 9.89 15.30
N PRO A 319 -50.43 9.07 15.69
CA PRO A 319 -51.46 9.55 16.60
C PRO A 319 -50.79 9.96 17.92
N ALA A 320 -51.04 11.21 18.32
CA ALA A 320 -50.54 11.77 19.57
C ALA A 320 -50.95 10.89 20.76
N PRO A 321 -50.14 10.82 21.84
CA PRO A 321 -50.32 9.89 22.96
C PRO A 321 -51.52 10.19 23.89
N GLN A 322 -52.52 10.96 23.44
CA GLN A 322 -53.69 11.29 24.27
C GLN A 322 -54.82 10.26 24.21
N ALA A 323 -54.74 9.24 23.35
CA ALA A 323 -55.74 8.17 23.30
C ALA A 323 -55.53 7.04 24.34
N VAL A 324 -54.38 6.97 25.02
CA VAL A 324 -54.10 5.90 26.01
C VAL A 324 -54.56 6.28 27.43
N ALA A 325 -54.82 7.56 27.71
CA ALA A 325 -55.28 8.00 29.04
C ALA A 325 -56.79 7.78 29.30
N LEU A 326 -57.61 7.63 28.25
CA LEU A 326 -59.06 7.39 28.39
C LEU A 326 -59.43 5.89 28.50
N ALA A 327 -58.51 4.97 28.21
CA ALA A 327 -58.74 3.53 28.36
C ALA A 327 -58.28 2.95 29.72
N ALA A 328 -57.44 3.67 30.48
CA ALA A 328 -56.97 3.23 31.79
C ALA A 328 -57.87 3.66 32.97
N GLY A 329 -58.90 4.48 32.72
CA GLY A 329 -59.83 4.96 33.76
C GLY A 329 -61.08 4.11 33.99
N VAL A 330 -61.30 3.03 33.21
CA VAL A 330 -62.53 2.20 33.29
C VAL A 330 -62.26 0.80 33.85
N ALA A 331 -61.02 0.48 34.25
CA ALA A 331 -60.66 -0.83 34.82
C ALA A 331 -60.39 -0.81 36.34
N GLN A 332 -60.82 0.24 37.05
CA GLN A 332 -60.76 0.34 38.52
C GLN A 332 -62.04 0.96 39.08
N ALA A 333 -63.18 0.27 38.95
CA ALA A 333 -64.29 0.27 39.92
C ALA A 333 -65.44 -0.63 39.41
N ASN A 334 -65.79 -1.64 40.22
CA ASN A 334 -66.88 -2.62 40.12
C ASN A 334 -66.71 -3.80 39.17
#